data_AF-A0A454VY80-F1
#
_entry.id   AF-A0A454VY80-F1
#
_cell.length_a   1.000
_cell.length_b   1.000
_cell.length_c   1.000
_cell.angle_alpha   90.00
_cell.angle_beta   90.00
_cell.angle_gamma   90.00
#
_symmetry.space_group_name_H-M   'P 1'
#
loop_
_entity.id
_entity.type
_entity.pdbx_description
1 polymer ?
#
loop_
_entity_poly.entity_id
_entity_poly.type
_entity_poly.pdbx_seq_one_letter_code
_entity_poly.pdbx_strand_id
1 'polypeptide(L)'
;MSGLSAFPLPFQTSRSIAFATPRTLRELQMIECSAHIREKPDWFEKREDPEIAARWAREAVAQGLTEAQVRHVLAELAHYAALRDGRTGIEVSGVDGVWQSDALVGDGLRSRLREAVRVLEEVPEAERDWHPGSDGQVLDL
;
A
#
# COMPACT_ATOMS: atom_id res chain seq x y z
N MET A 1 -32.29 30.93 20.73
CA MET A 1 -30.87 30.68 20.38
C MET A 1 -30.57 29.24 20.74
N SER A 2 -30.59 28.35 19.75
CA SER A 2 -30.43 26.91 19.95
C SER A 2 -28.98 26.60 20.34
N GLY A 3 -28.78 26.07 21.55
CA GLY A 3 -27.47 25.59 22.00
C GLY A 3 -26.98 24.43 21.12
N LEU A 4 -25.67 24.33 20.95
CA LEU A 4 -25.04 23.24 20.20
C LEU A 4 -25.40 21.88 20.84
N SER A 5 -25.71 20.89 20.01
CA SER A 5 -26.00 19.50 20.40
C SER A 5 -24.86 18.90 21.22
N ALA A 6 -25.19 18.11 22.25
CA ALA A 6 -24.23 17.34 23.04
C ALA A 6 -23.39 16.35 22.20
N PHE A 7 -23.90 15.99 21.01
CA PHE A 7 -23.18 15.22 20.00
C PHE A 7 -23.20 16.01 18.69
N PRO A 8 -22.17 16.84 18.45
CA PRO A 8 -22.15 17.68 17.27
C PRO A 8 -21.69 16.86 16.07
N LEU A 9 -22.41 17.00 14.94
CA LEU A 9 -22.15 16.22 13.73
C LEU A 9 -20.71 16.47 13.25
N PRO A 10 -19.92 15.44 12.89
CA PRO A 10 -18.52 15.60 12.50
C PRO A 10 -18.32 16.58 11.33
N PHE A 11 -19.32 16.73 10.46
CA PHE A 11 -19.35 17.71 9.36
C PHE A 11 -19.57 19.17 9.79
N GLN A 12 -20.06 19.40 11.01
CA GLN A 12 -20.38 20.72 11.57
C GLN A 12 -19.41 21.14 12.68
N THR A 13 -18.87 20.19 13.45
CA THR A 13 -17.95 20.47 14.57
C THR A 13 -16.49 20.50 14.19
N SER A 14 -16.08 19.70 13.19
CA SER A 14 -14.69 19.68 12.76
C SER A 14 -14.45 20.75 11.71
N ARG A 15 -14.23 21.99 12.15
CA ARG A 15 -13.60 23.00 11.28
C ARG A 15 -12.08 22.88 11.20
N SER A 16 -11.45 21.88 11.84
CA SER A 16 -9.99 21.70 11.74
C SER A 16 -9.49 20.38 12.37
N ILE A 17 -9.98 19.23 11.93
CA ILE A 17 -9.02 18.16 11.68
C ILE A 17 -8.45 18.50 10.30
N ALA A 18 -7.13 18.49 10.13
CA ALA A 18 -6.51 18.62 8.81
C ALA A 18 -6.89 17.38 7.98
N PHE A 19 -8.15 17.30 7.55
CA PHE A 19 -8.56 16.33 6.56
C PHE A 19 -7.76 16.64 5.31
N ALA A 20 -7.14 15.61 4.73
CA ALA A 20 -6.53 15.72 3.42
C ALA A 20 -7.53 16.40 2.48
N THR A 21 -7.06 17.39 1.72
CA THR A 21 -7.88 18.06 0.72
C THR A 21 -8.56 16.99 -0.14
N PRO A 22 -9.89 17.06 -0.33
CA PRO A 22 -10.60 16.07 -1.11
C PRO A 22 -10.00 16.00 -2.51
N ARG A 23 -9.70 14.79 -2.96
CA ARG A 23 -9.12 14.53 -4.27
C ARG A 23 -10.21 14.35 -5.30
N THR A 24 -9.97 14.89 -6.49
CA THR A 24 -10.79 14.64 -7.67
C THR A 24 -10.68 13.18 -8.10
N LEU A 25 -11.68 12.70 -8.86
CA LEU A 25 -11.63 11.37 -9.46
C LEU A 25 -10.35 11.17 -10.30
N ARG A 26 -9.86 12.22 -10.97
CA ARG A 26 -8.64 12.14 -11.79
C ARG A 26 -7.39 11.97 -10.95
N GLU A 27 -7.28 12.66 -9.83
CA GLU A 27 -6.18 12.46 -8.89
C GLU A 27 -6.22 11.04 -8.30
N LEU A 28 -7.40 10.53 -7.94
CA LEU A 28 -7.54 9.16 -7.43
C LEU A 28 -7.10 8.11 -8.46
N GLN A 29 -7.49 8.26 -9.73
CA GLN A 29 -7.07 7.36 -10.81
C GLN A 29 -5.54 7.39 -11.04
N MET A 30 -4.92 8.57 -10.91
CA MET A 30 -3.47 8.71 -11.04
C MET A 30 -2.74 8.06 -9.86
N ILE A 31 -3.24 8.24 -8.63
CA ILE A 31 -2.72 7.59 -7.42
C ILE A 31 -2.83 6.08 -7.54
N GLU A 32 -3.98 5.57 -8.00
CA GLU A 32 -4.20 4.14 -8.20
C GLU A 32 -3.26 3.56 -9.26
N CYS A 33 -3.05 4.26 -10.38
CA CYS A 33 -2.07 3.87 -11.39
C CYS A 33 -0.64 3.81 -10.81
N SER A 34 -0.23 4.83 -10.06
CA SER A 34 1.06 4.88 -9.38
C SER A 34 1.21 3.76 -8.35
N ALA A 35 0.18 3.50 -7.55
CA ALA A 35 0.13 2.44 -6.56
C ALA A 35 0.32 1.05 -7.19
N HIS A 36 -0.44 0.71 -8.23
CA HIS A 36 -0.33 -0.58 -8.92
C HIS A 36 1.06 -0.84 -9.53
N ILE A 37 1.80 0.22 -9.89
CA ILE A 37 3.18 0.09 -10.35
C ILE A 37 4.10 -0.18 -9.16
N ARG A 38 3.96 0.56 -8.06
CA ARG A 38 4.80 0.45 -6.85
C ARG A 38 4.59 -0.84 -6.06
N GLU A 39 3.46 -1.51 -6.22
CA GLU A 39 3.22 -2.84 -5.66
C GLU A 39 4.00 -3.95 -6.37
N LYS A 40 4.56 -3.68 -7.56
CA LYS A 40 5.38 -4.67 -8.27
C LYS A 40 6.75 -4.74 -7.61
N PRO A 41 7.33 -5.94 -7.45
CA PRO A 41 8.71 -6.06 -6.98
C PRO A 41 9.66 -5.35 -7.96
N ASP A 42 10.68 -4.70 -7.43
CA ASP A 42 11.74 -4.01 -8.17
C ASP A 42 11.22 -2.98 -9.19
N TRP A 43 10.06 -2.37 -8.93
CA TRP A 43 9.45 -1.39 -9.82
C TRP A 43 10.39 -0.20 -10.11
N PHE A 44 11.21 0.17 -9.12
CA PHE A 44 12.15 1.29 -9.20
C PHE A 44 13.28 1.01 -10.22
N GLU A 45 13.71 -0.25 -10.37
CA GLU A 45 14.68 -0.65 -11.41
C GLU A 45 13.98 -0.77 -12.77
N LYS A 46 12.80 -1.41 -12.79
CA LYS A 46 12.01 -1.61 -14.00
C LYS A 46 11.59 -0.31 -14.68
N ARG A 47 11.46 0.77 -13.92
CA ARG A 47 11.18 2.12 -14.44
C ARG A 47 12.28 2.64 -15.37
N GLU A 48 13.53 2.25 -15.13
CA GLU A 48 14.68 2.69 -15.96
C GLU A 48 14.68 2.01 -17.33
N ASP A 49 13.96 0.90 -17.49
CA ASP A 49 13.78 0.22 -18.77
C ASP A 49 12.75 0.98 -19.63
N PRO A 50 13.18 1.57 -20.77
CA PRO A 50 12.29 2.34 -21.64
C PRO A 50 11.14 1.51 -22.20
N GLU A 51 11.33 0.20 -22.44
CA GLU A 51 10.28 -0.67 -22.97
C GLU A 51 9.20 -0.94 -21.92
N ILE A 52 9.63 -1.17 -20.67
CA ILE A 52 8.70 -1.36 -19.54
C ILE A 52 7.94 -0.07 -19.27
N ALA A 53 8.61 1.07 -19.18
CA ALA A 53 7.98 2.37 -18.97
C ALA A 53 6.99 2.70 -20.10
N ALA A 54 7.35 2.42 -21.36
CA ALA A 54 6.45 2.60 -22.49
C ALA A 54 5.24 1.65 -22.44
N ARG A 55 5.40 0.42 -21.95
CA ARG A 55 4.28 -0.50 -21.73
C ARG A 55 3.32 0.01 -20.68
N TRP A 56 3.82 0.44 -19.51
CA TRP A 56 2.97 1.03 -18.46
C TRP A 56 2.23 2.27 -18.96
N ALA A 57 2.90 3.11 -19.77
CA ALA A 57 2.27 4.27 -20.37
C ALA A 57 1.10 3.89 -21.29
N ARG A 58 1.27 2.88 -22.16
CA ARG A 58 0.20 2.38 -23.04
C ARG A 58 -0.97 1.80 -22.23
N GLU A 59 -0.67 1.00 -21.21
CA GLU A 59 -1.69 0.40 -20.33
C GLU A 59 -2.50 1.49 -19.59
N ALA A 60 -1.83 2.49 -19.05
CA ALA A 60 -2.49 3.60 -18.35
C ALA A 60 -3.38 4.43 -19.28
N VAL A 61 -2.94 4.71 -20.52
CA VAL A 61 -3.78 5.38 -21.52
C VAL A 61 -5.00 4.53 -21.89
N ALA A 62 -4.81 3.22 -22.08
CA ALA A 62 -5.91 2.29 -22.36
C ALA A 62 -6.94 2.21 -21.21
N GLN A 63 -6.51 2.47 -19.98
CA GLN A 63 -7.36 2.56 -18.78
C GLN A 63 -8.02 3.94 -18.60
N GLY A 64 -7.83 4.88 -19.53
CA GLY A 64 -8.56 6.15 -19.57
C GLY A 64 -7.84 7.33 -18.95
N LEU A 65 -6.53 7.22 -18.68
CA LEU A 65 -5.68 8.37 -18.36
C LEU A 65 -5.26 9.08 -19.65
N THR A 66 -5.14 10.40 -19.59
CA THR A 66 -4.56 11.20 -20.67
C THR A 66 -3.04 11.08 -20.67
N GLU A 67 -2.39 11.34 -21.80
CA GLU A 67 -0.92 11.33 -21.87
C GLU A 67 -0.26 12.28 -20.87
N ALA A 68 -0.88 13.43 -20.57
CA ALA A 68 -0.36 14.37 -19.58
C ALA A 68 -0.40 13.79 -18.16
N GLN A 69 -1.47 13.05 -17.83
CA GLN A 69 -1.61 12.37 -16.54
C GLN A 69 -0.61 11.21 -16.42
N VAL A 70 -0.42 10.44 -17.49
CA VAL A 70 0.58 9.36 -17.54
C VAL A 70 2.00 9.92 -17.37
N ARG A 71 2.34 11.01 -18.06
CA ARG A 71 3.64 11.67 -17.85
C ARG A 71 3.83 12.14 -16.41
N HIS A 72 2.78 12.65 -15.78
CA HIS A 72 2.83 13.02 -14.37
C HIS A 72 3.10 11.80 -13.48
N VAL A 73 2.37 10.70 -13.66
CA VAL A 73 2.58 9.46 -12.89
C VAL A 73 4.01 8.93 -13.07
N LEU A 74 4.54 8.89 -14.30
CA LEU A 74 5.92 8.45 -14.53
C LEU A 74 6.97 9.38 -13.88
N ALA A 75 6.73 10.69 -13.86
CA ALA A 75 7.58 11.64 -13.16
C ALA A 75 7.49 11.49 -11.62
N GLU A 76 6.30 11.21 -11.10
CA GLU A 76 6.10 10.90 -9.68
C GLU A 76 6.85 9.63 -9.27
N LEU A 77 6.74 8.56 -10.08
CA LEU A 77 7.50 7.32 -9.86
C LEU A 77 9.01 7.60 -9.84
N ALA A 78 9.50 8.53 -10.65
CA ALA A 78 10.89 8.97 -10.62
C ALA A 78 11.28 9.61 -9.29
N HIS A 79 10.41 10.48 -8.77
CA HIS A 79 10.59 11.10 -7.48
C HIS A 79 10.60 10.05 -6.35
N TYR A 80 9.65 9.12 -6.33
CA TYR A 80 9.59 8.07 -5.32
C TYR A 80 10.77 7.10 -5.39
N ALA A 81 11.26 6.77 -6.58
CA ALA A 81 12.46 5.94 -6.72
C ALA A 81 13.70 6.62 -6.12
N ALA A 82 13.81 7.95 -6.27
CA ALA A 82 14.91 8.73 -5.68
C ALA A 82 14.83 8.84 -4.15
N LEU A 83 13.65 8.64 -3.56
CA LEU A 83 13.43 8.67 -2.12
C LEU A 83 13.77 7.34 -1.42
N ARG A 84 13.98 6.27 -2.18
CA ARG A 84 14.27 4.94 -1.64
C ARG A 84 15.62 4.89 -0.92
N ASP A 85 15.65 4.31 0.28
CA ASP A 85 16.90 4.02 0.99
C ASP A 85 17.39 2.60 0.65
N GLY A 86 18.40 2.50 -0.21
CA GLY A 86 18.98 1.22 -0.61
C GLY A 86 19.63 0.41 0.52
N ARG A 87 19.98 1.03 1.65
CA ARG A 87 20.59 0.34 2.79
C ARG A 87 19.55 -0.34 3.68
N THR A 88 18.41 0.32 3.89
CA THR A 88 17.34 -0.18 4.78
C THR A 88 16.18 -0.81 4.01
N GLY A 89 16.17 -0.68 2.68
CA GLY A 89 15.06 -1.11 1.83
C GLY A 89 13.80 -0.27 2.00
N ILE A 90 13.87 0.87 2.69
CA ILE A 90 12.71 1.75 2.91
C ILE A 90 12.31 2.42 1.60
N GLU A 91 11.06 2.25 1.21
CA GLU A 91 10.47 2.83 0.00
C GLU A 91 8.99 3.19 0.21
N VAL A 92 8.44 4.00 -0.68
CA VAL A 92 7.03 4.39 -0.63
C VAL A 92 6.15 3.22 -1.08
N SER A 93 5.15 2.83 -0.27
CA SER A 93 4.29 1.67 -0.54
C SER A 93 3.15 1.99 -1.50
N GLY A 94 2.44 0.98 -2.01
CA GLY A 94 1.24 1.17 -2.84
C GLY A 94 0.17 2.04 -2.18
N VAL A 95 0.11 2.09 -0.85
CA VAL A 95 -0.81 2.96 -0.11
C VAL A 95 -0.23 4.37 -0.01
N ASP A 96 -0.98 5.35 -0.51
CA ASP A 96 -0.58 6.75 -0.50
C ASP A 96 -0.24 7.25 0.92
N GLY A 97 0.90 7.93 1.06
CA GLY A 97 1.42 8.41 2.33
C GLY A 97 2.06 7.36 3.25
N VAL A 98 2.15 6.09 2.82
CA VAL A 98 2.72 5.01 3.61
C VAL A 98 4.08 4.58 3.07
N TRP A 99 4.99 4.23 3.98
CA TRP A 99 6.31 3.71 3.68
C TRP A 99 6.43 2.26 4.16
N GLN A 100 7.21 1.46 3.45
CA GLN A 100 7.41 0.04 3.73
C GLN A 100 8.89 -0.36 3.61
N SER A 101 9.25 -1.49 4.20
CA SER A 101 10.52 -2.19 3.96
C SER A 101 10.41 -3.65 4.39
N ASP A 102 10.83 -4.55 3.51
CA ASP A 102 10.98 -5.97 3.82
C ASP A 102 12.35 -6.32 4.43
N ALA A 103 13.29 -5.37 4.46
CA ALA A 103 14.66 -5.59 4.89
C ALA A 103 14.94 -5.17 6.35
N LEU A 104 14.05 -4.40 6.97
CA LEU A 104 14.24 -3.93 8.36
C LEU A 104 14.17 -5.07 9.40
N VAL A 105 13.39 -6.12 9.12
CA VAL A 105 13.26 -7.28 10.00
C VAL A 105 14.29 -8.34 9.59
N GLY A 106 15.39 -8.41 10.33
CA GLY A 106 16.47 -9.35 10.04
C GLY A 106 16.05 -10.82 10.12
N ASP A 107 16.65 -11.65 9.28
CA ASP A 107 16.31 -13.08 9.13
C ASP A 107 16.40 -13.86 10.44
N GLY A 108 17.35 -13.53 11.31
CA GLY A 108 17.47 -14.18 12.61
C GLY A 108 16.25 -13.94 13.52
N LEU A 109 15.68 -12.72 13.52
CA LEU A 109 14.46 -12.43 14.27
C LEU A 109 13.25 -13.11 13.63
N ARG A 110 13.15 -13.06 12.30
CA ARG A 110 12.08 -13.74 11.54
C ARG A 110 12.07 -15.24 11.81
N SER A 111 13.22 -15.89 11.78
CA SER A 111 13.36 -17.33 12.07
C SER A 111 13.02 -17.68 13.51
N ARG A 112 13.46 -16.87 14.48
CA ARG A 112 13.07 -17.07 15.89
C ARG A 112 11.58 -16.94 16.11
N LEU A 113 10.93 -15.97 15.47
CA LEU A 113 9.48 -15.79 15.55
C LEU A 113 8.76 -17.02 14.98
N ARG A 114 9.17 -17.50 13.80
CA ARG A 114 8.61 -18.71 13.20
C ARG A 114 8.74 -19.93 14.12
N GLU A 115 9.92 -20.14 14.70
CA GLU A 115 10.13 -21.26 15.62
C GLU A 115 9.28 -21.13 16.89
N ALA A 116 9.14 -19.91 17.43
CA ALA A 116 8.32 -19.66 18.61
C ALA A 116 6.81 -19.86 18.34
N VAL A 117 6.34 -19.58 17.12
CA VAL A 117 4.93 -19.77 16.72
C VAL A 117 4.63 -21.23 16.36
N ARG A 118 5.64 -22.01 15.98
CA ARG A 118 5.51 -23.42 15.58
C ARG A 118 4.80 -24.28 16.63
N VAL A 119 4.99 -24.00 17.92
CA VAL A 119 4.32 -24.73 19.02
C VAL A 119 2.80 -24.48 19.07
N LEU A 120 2.34 -23.38 18.48
CA LEU A 120 0.91 -23.04 18.35
C LEU A 120 0.34 -23.64 17.06
N GLU A 121 1.13 -23.70 15.98
CA GLU A 121 0.70 -24.27 14.69
C GLU A 121 0.71 -25.81 14.66
N GLU A 122 1.69 -26.44 15.32
CA GLU A 122 1.90 -27.90 15.29
C GLU A 122 1.14 -28.64 16.40
N VAL A 123 -0.08 -28.20 16.70
CA VAL A 123 -0.99 -28.94 17.59
C VAL A 123 -1.61 -30.15 16.87
N PRO A 124 -2.05 -31.19 17.62
CA PRO A 124 -2.79 -32.31 17.03
C PRO A 124 -3.98 -31.84 16.20
N GLU A 125 -4.31 -32.56 15.12
CA GLU A 125 -5.40 -32.17 14.20
C GLU A 125 -6.73 -31.89 14.91
N ALA A 126 -7.02 -32.65 15.98
CA ALA A 126 -8.24 -32.48 16.78
C ALA A 126 -8.28 -31.17 17.60
N GLU A 127 -7.13 -30.53 17.79
CA GLU A 127 -6.97 -29.29 18.55
C GLU A 127 -6.76 -28.07 17.63
N ARG A 128 -6.71 -28.28 16.31
CA ARG A 128 -6.60 -27.17 15.35
C ARG A 128 -7.90 -26.39 15.29
N ASP A 129 -7.83 -25.11 15.68
CA ASP A 129 -8.96 -24.19 15.63
C ASP A 129 -9.03 -23.50 14.27
N TRP A 130 -9.70 -24.14 13.31
CA TRP A 130 -9.86 -23.59 11.97
C TRP A 130 -10.92 -22.49 11.95
N HIS A 131 -10.56 -21.32 11.42
CA HIS A 131 -11.47 -20.19 11.34
C HIS A 131 -12.74 -20.55 10.56
N PRO A 132 -13.94 -20.29 11.09
CA PRO A 132 -15.19 -20.59 10.40
C PRO A 132 -15.27 -19.94 9.02
N GLY A 133 -15.61 -20.72 8.00
CA GLY A 133 -15.73 -20.23 6.61
C GLY A 133 -14.40 -20.06 5.87
N SER A 134 -13.28 -20.55 6.42
CA SER A 134 -11.97 -20.52 5.77
C SER A 134 -11.65 -21.73 4.89
N ASP A 135 -12.56 -22.71 4.79
CA ASP A 135 -12.30 -24.00 4.14
C ASP A 135 -11.01 -24.71 4.64
N GLY A 136 -10.66 -24.51 5.92
CA GLY A 136 -9.46 -25.09 6.53
C GLY A 136 -8.15 -24.43 6.08
N GLN A 137 -8.20 -23.15 5.66
CA GLN A 137 -7.02 -22.41 5.20
C GLN A 137 -6.46 -21.43 6.23
N VAL A 138 -7.27 -21.05 7.22
CA VAL A 138 -6.88 -20.10 8.26
C VAL A 138 -6.98 -20.81 9.61
N LEU A 139 -5.82 -21.05 10.22
CA LEU A 139 -5.71 -21.57 11.58
C LEU A 139 -5.68 -20.39 12.54
N ASP A 140 -6.59 -20.36 13.51
CA ASP A 140 -6.56 -19.40 14.60
C ASP A 140 -5.50 -19.88 15.63
N LEU A 141 -4.50 -19.03 15.89
CA LEU A 141 -3.35 -19.29 16.78
C LEU A 141 -3.48 -18.59 18.14
#